data_AF-A0A2V9RWM9-F1
#
_entry.id   AF-A0A2V9RWM9-F1
#
_cell.length_a   1.000
_cell.length_b   1.000
_cell.length_c   1.000
_cell.angle_alpha   90.00
_cell.angle_beta   90.00
_cell.angle_gamma   90.00
#
_symmetry.space_group_name_H-M   'P 1'
#
loop_
_entity.id
_entity.type
_entity.pdbx_description
1 polymer ?
#
loop_
_entity_poly.entity_id
_entity_poly.type
_entity_poly.pdbx_seq_one_letter_code
_entity_poly.pdbx_strand_id
1 'polypeptide(L)' 'MPEAKSKAAVVIRDLHSLDDLRKVETLEQEVWGLSDRDVLPLTMSVAAKEAGSIWLGAFEGSRLVGFAFGFLGMEDG' A
#
# COMPACT_ATOMS: atom_id res chain seq x y z
N MET A 1 -19.21 7.15 26.38
CA MET A 1 -18.19 7.64 25.42
C MET A 1 -17.51 6.42 24.84
N PRO A 2 -17.42 6.24 23.51
CA PRO A 2 -16.73 5.08 22.97
C PRO A 2 -15.26 5.17 23.38
N GLU A 3 -14.76 4.11 24.02
CA GLU A 3 -13.37 4.00 24.46
C GLU A 3 -12.45 4.14 23.24
N ALA A 4 -11.55 5.13 23.29
CA ALA A 4 -10.47 5.21 22.33
C ALA A 4 -9.59 3.98 22.51
N LYS A 5 -9.66 3.02 21.57
CA LYS A 5 -8.75 1.87 21.53
C LYS A 5 -7.32 2.38 21.71
N SER A 6 -6.61 1.82 22.69
CA SER A 6 -5.18 2.09 22.89
C SER A 6 -4.47 1.89 21.56
N LYS A 7 -3.94 2.98 20.99
CA LYS A 7 -3.41 2.98 19.63
C LYS A 7 -2.16 2.11 19.63
N ALA A 8 -2.25 0.90 19.06
CA ALA A 8 -1.07 0.08 18.82
C ALA A 8 -0.03 0.93 18.07
N ALA A 9 1.24 0.76 18.39
CA ALA A 9 2.30 1.53 17.74
C ALA A 9 2.29 1.19 16.23
N VAL A 10 1.95 2.17 15.40
CA VAL A 10 2.00 2.05 13.95
C VAL A 10 3.42 2.32 13.49
N VAL A 11 4.01 1.35 12.78
CA VAL A 11 5.35 1.48 12.18
C VAL A 11 5.19 1.78 10.70
N ILE A 12 5.79 2.89 10.25
CA ILE A 12 5.89 3.22 8.83
C ILE A 12 7.20 2.66 8.29
N ARG A 13 7.13 1.91 7.19
CA ARG A 13 8.31 1.42 6.48
C ARG A 13 8.05 1.33 4.98
N ASP A 14 9.13 1.27 4.21
CA ASP A 14 9.04 0.97 2.80
C ASP A 14 8.45 -0.43 2.53
N LEU A 15 7.77 -0.55 1.39
CA LEU A 15 7.28 -1.81 0.84
C LEU A 15 8.23 -2.27 -0.26
N HIS A 16 8.95 -3.37 -0.01
CA HIS A 16 10.02 -3.80 -0.92
C HIS A 16 9.75 -5.13 -1.59
N SER A 17 9.06 -6.03 -0.89
CA SER A 17 8.87 -7.41 -1.30
C SER A 17 7.59 -7.61 -2.11
N LEU A 18 7.54 -8.69 -2.88
CA LEU A 18 6.30 -9.09 -3.55
C LEU A 18 5.15 -9.35 -2.56
N ASP A 19 5.49 -9.87 -1.37
CA ASP A 19 4.56 -10.12 -0.28
C ASP A 19 4.02 -8.81 0.34
N ASP A 20 4.78 -7.72 0.30
CA ASP A 20 4.29 -6.40 0.67
C ASP A 20 3.29 -5.87 -0.35
N LEU A 21 3.61 -5.98 -1.65
CA LEU A 21 2.72 -5.52 -2.73
C LEU A 21 1.41 -6.30 -2.78
N ARG A 22 1.45 -7.61 -2.47
CA ARG A 22 0.22 -8.43 -2.32
C ARG A 22 -0.66 -7.95 -1.17
N LYS A 23 -0.09 -7.51 -0.05
CA LYS A 23 -0.87 -6.94 1.06
C LYS A 23 -1.54 -5.62 0.67
N VAL A 24 -0.92 -4.84 -0.21
CA VAL A 24 -1.54 -3.62 -0.75
C VAL A 24 -2.78 -3.98 -1.56
N GLU A 25 -2.66 -4.91 -2.51
CA GLU A 25 -3.79 -5.37 -3.33
C GLU A 25 -4.96 -5.84 -2.45
N THR A 26 -4.71 -6.68 -1.43
CA THR A 26 -5.75 -7.10 -0.47
C THR A 26 -6.37 -5.91 0.26
N LEU A 27 -5.57 -4.93 0.68
CA LEU A 27 -6.07 -3.76 1.40
C LEU A 27 -6.90 -2.83 0.51
N GLU A 28 -6.53 -2.68 -0.77
CA GLU A 28 -7.33 -1.93 -1.76
C GLU A 28 -8.72 -2.57 -1.94
N GLN A 29 -8.79 -3.90 -2.05
CA GLN A 29 -10.08 -4.62 -2.14
C GLN A 29 -10.94 -4.41 -0.89
N GLU A 30 -10.34 -4.57 0.30
CA GLU A 30 -11.06 -4.45 1.57
C GLU A 30 -11.56 -3.03 1.84
N VAL A 31 -10.74 -2.01 1.59
CA VAL A 31 -11.04 -0.62 1.96
C VAL A 31 -11.83 0.10 0.88
N TRP A 32 -11.49 -0.11 -0.39
CA TRP A 32 -12.13 0.58 -1.51
C TRP A 32 -13.26 -0.23 -2.16
N GLY A 33 -13.45 -1.49 -1.76
CA GLY A 33 -14.50 -2.36 -2.30
C GLY A 33 -14.29 -2.69 -3.78
N LEU A 34 -13.03 -2.67 -4.24
CA LEU A 34 -12.66 -2.90 -5.62
C LEU A 34 -12.76 -4.38 -5.99
N SER A 35 -13.15 -4.67 -7.23
CA SER A 35 -13.03 -6.01 -7.79
C SER A 35 -11.57 -6.32 -8.12
N ASP A 36 -11.25 -7.60 -8.33
CA ASP A 36 -9.92 -8.05 -8.80
C ASP A 36 -9.46 -7.35 -10.09
N ARG A 37 -10.38 -6.80 -10.90
CA ARG A 37 -10.04 -6.06 -12.12
C ARG A 37 -9.70 -4.60 -11.85
N ASP A 38 -10.18 -4.04 -10.75
CA ASP A 38 -10.09 -2.61 -10.46
C ASP A 38 -8.93 -2.28 -9.50
N VAL A 39 -8.40 -3.28 -8.79
CA VAL A 39 -7.13 -3.14 -8.04
C VAL A 39 -5.96 -2.88 -8.98
N LEU A 40 -4.92 -2.23 -8.46
CA LEU A 40 -3.69 -2.07 -9.22
C LEU A 40 -3.04 -3.45 -9.42
N PRO A 41 -2.94 -3.97 -10.67
CA PRO A 41 -2.45 -5.33 -10.87
C PRO A 41 -1.04 -5.49 -10.30
N LEU A 42 -0.75 -6.62 -9.65
CA LEU A 42 0.56 -6.87 -9.03
C LEU A 42 1.74 -6.64 -9.98
N THR A 43 1.57 -6.97 -11.26
CA THR A 43 2.58 -6.74 -12.31
C THR A 43 2.87 -5.25 -12.53
N MET A 44 1.84 -4.41 -12.47
CA MET A 44 1.97 -2.95 -12.56
C MET A 44 2.63 -2.39 -11.30
N SER A 45 2.28 -2.89 -10.12
CA SER A 45 2.91 -2.49 -8.85
C SER A 45 4.42 -2.79 -8.85
N VAL A 46 4.81 -3.98 -9.34
CA VAL A 46 6.23 -4.35 -9.52
C VAL A 46 6.91 -3.42 -10.53
N ALA A 47 6.31 -3.22 -11.71
CA ALA A 47 6.88 -2.36 -12.75
C ALA A 47 7.07 -0.91 -12.25
N ALA A 48 6.08 -0.36 -11.55
CA ALA A 48 6.16 0.98 -10.97
C ALA A 48 7.29 1.07 -9.94
N LYS A 49 7.44 0.07 -9.08
CA LYS A 49 8.53 0.03 -8.10
C LYS A 49 9.91 0.04 -8.78
N GLU A 50 10.10 -0.81 -9.79
CA GLU A 50 11.35 -0.86 -10.57
C GLU A 50 11.62 0.45 -11.34
N ALA A 51 10.56 1.17 -11.73
CA ALA A 51 10.66 2.50 -12.34
C ALA A 51 11.01 3.62 -11.33
N GLY A 52 11.20 3.30 -10.04
CA GLY A 52 11.59 4.26 -9.01
C GLY A 52 10.43 4.96 -8.29
N SER A 53 9.22 4.39 -8.33
CA SER A 53 8.12 4.88 -7.49
C SER A 53 8.36 4.62 -6.01
N ILE A 54 7.70 5.42 -5.17
CA ILE A 54 7.75 5.35 -3.71
C ILE A 54 6.58 4.49 -3.22
N TRP A 55 6.89 3.56 -2.32
CA TRP A 55 5.90 2.70 -1.67
C TRP A 55 6.15 2.67 -0.16
N LEU A 56 5.19 3.19 0.61
CA LEU A 56 5.22 3.21 2.07
C LEU A 56 4.03 2.42 2.63
N GLY A 57 4.26 1.64 3.68
CA GLY A 57 3.21 0.93 4.41
C GLY A 57 3.17 1.28 5.88
N ALA A 58 1.97 1.34 6.43
CA ALA A 58 1.69 1.48 7.84
C ALA A 58 1.35 0.12 8.44
N PHE A 59 2.08 -0.28 9.48
CA PHE A 59 1.95 -1.61 10.09
C PHE A 59 1.55 -1.56 11.56
N GLU A 60 0.56 -2.36 11.93
CA GLU A 60 0.30 -2.78 13.31
C GLU A 60 0.81 -4.22 13.47
N GLY A 61 2.03 -4.38 14.00
CA GLY A 61 2.71 -5.69 13.99
C GLY A 61 3.06 -6.13 12.57
N SER A 62 2.55 -7.28 12.13
CA SER A 62 2.72 -7.78 10.75
C SER A 62 1.61 -7.34 9.80
N ARG A 63 0.54 -6.73 10.31
CA ARG A 63 -0.65 -6.36 9.53
C ARG A 63 -0.45 -5.01 8.88
N LEU A 64 -0.57 -4.95 7.56
CA LEU A 64 -0.64 -3.69 6.81
C LEU A 64 -2.02 -3.07 7.05
N VAL A 65 -2.05 -1.83 7.56
CA VAL A 65 -3.28 -1.10 7.90
C VAL A 65 -3.49 0.16 7.07
N GLY A 66 -2.52 0.48 6.21
CA GLY A 66 -2.55 1.62 5.31
C GLY A 66 -1.30 1.62 4.44
N PHE A 67 -1.35 2.31 3.32
CA PHE A 67 -0.19 2.50 2.45
C PHE A 67 -0.25 3.86 1.76
N ALA A 68 0.89 4.30 1.24
CA ALA A 68 0.99 5.43 0.32
C ALA A 68 1.87 5.00 -0.86
N PHE A 69 1.37 5.24 -2.06
CA PHE A 69 2.06 5.00 -3.32
C PHE A 69 2.16 6.32 -4.08
N GLY A 70 3.33 6.60 -4.65
CA GLY A 70 3.55 7.78 -5.47
C GLY A 70 4.62 7.54 -6.52
N PHE A 71 4.44 8.11 -7.70
CA PHE A 71 5.38 8.01 -8.82
C PHE A 71 5.66 9.40 -9.38
N LEU A 72 6.79 9.55 -10.05
CA LEU A 72 7.12 10.78 -10.74
C LEU A 72 6.21 10.93 -11.97
N GLY A 73 5.31 11.92 -11.94
CA GLY A 73 4.60 12.38 -13.12
C GLY A 73 5.36 13.52 -13.78
N MET A 74 5.72 13.38 -15.06
CA MET A 74 6.28 14.47 -15.86
C MET A 74 5.46 14.62 -17.13
N GLU A 75 5.14 15.86 -17.46
CA GLU A 75 4.53 16.27 -18.73
C GLU A 75 5.54 17.20 -19.41
N ASP A 76 5.89 16.90 -20.67
CA ASP A 76 6.87 17.62 -21.50
C ASP A 76 8.35 17.67 -21.04
N GLY A 77 8.70 17.01 -19.93
CA GLY A 77 10.11 16.76 -19.54
C GLY A 77 10.73 17.82 -18.65
#